data_AF-A0AAT9HPI9-F1
#
_entry.id   AF-A0AAT9HPI9-F1
#
_cell.length_a   1.000
_cell.length_b   1.000
_cell.length_c   1.000
_cell.angle_alpha   90.00
_cell.angle_beta   90.00
_cell.angle_gamma   90.00
#
_symmetry.space_group_name_H-M   'P 1'
#
loop_
_entity.id
_entity.type
_entity.pdbx_description
1 polymer ?
#
loop_
_entity_poly.entity_id
_entity_poly.type
_entity_poly.pdbx_seq_one_letter_code
_entity_poly.pdbx_strand_id
1 'polypeptide(L)' 'MGTDKVRNAESTGAEVLCAADNSCLMHIGGTMTRLRTGMRPVHLAEILASTQEEPAV' A
#
# COMPACT_ATOMS: atom_id res chain seq x y z
N MET A 1 0.01 16.07 0.40
CA MET A 1 -0.92 15.03 -0.12
C MET A 1 -0.38 13.61 0.06
N GLY A 2 0.65 13.16 -0.67
CA GLY A 2 1.16 11.78 -0.57
C GLY A 2 1.69 11.42 0.82
N THR A 3 2.54 12.27 1.40
CA THR A 3 3.07 12.12 2.76
C THR A 3 1.96 12.05 3.80
N ASP A 4 0.93 12.89 3.67
CA ASP A 4 -0.19 12.94 4.62
C ASP A 4 -1.01 11.65 4.58
N LYS A 5 -1.29 11.13 3.38
CA LYS A 5 -1.96 9.82 3.22
C LYS A 5 -1.17 8.68 3.86
N VAL A 6 0.14 8.64 3.62
CA VAL A 6 1.01 7.59 4.19
C VAL A 6 1.06 7.69 5.71
N ARG A 7 1.26 8.89 6.28
CA ARG A 7 1.27 9.07 7.75
C ARG A 7 -0.06 8.74 8.39
N ASN A 8 -1.17 9.14 7.77
CA ASN A 8 -2.50 8.82 8.29
C ASN A 8 -2.75 7.30 8.29
N ALA A 9 -2.40 6.60 7.21
CA ALA A 9 -2.49 5.15 7.16
C ALA A 9 -1.57 4.46 8.18
N GLU A 10 -0.34 4.95 8.34
CA GLU A 10 0.59 4.40 9.35
C GLU A 10 0.06 4.60 10.77
N SER A 11 -0.58 5.75 11.04
CA SER A 11 -1.17 6.05 12.35
C SER A 11 -2.33 5.13 12.74
N THR A 12 -2.95 4.44 11.78
CA THR A 12 -3.97 3.42 12.09
C THR A 12 -3.36 2.07 12.44
N GLY A 13 -2.02 1.92 12.37
CA GLY A 13 -1.35 0.64 12.50
C GLY A 13 -1.55 -0.28 11.30
N ALA A 14 -1.92 0.27 10.13
CA ALA A 14 -2.04 -0.53 8.92
C ALA A 14 -0.67 -1.09 8.52
N GLU A 15 -0.62 -2.35 8.09
CA GLU A 15 0.59 -2.97 7.54
C GLU A 15 0.60 -2.91 6.00
N VAL A 16 -0.56 -2.67 5.39
CA VAL A 16 -0.78 -2.67 3.95
C VAL A 16 -1.63 -1.47 3.57
N LEU A 17 -1.27 -0.78 2.47
CA LEU A 17 -2.10 0.26 1.86
C LEU A 17 -2.40 -0.07 0.40
N CYS A 18 -3.67 -0.27 0.10
CA CYS A 18 -4.14 -0.66 -1.23
C CYS A 18 -4.36 0.56 -2.14
N ALA A 19 -4.02 0.42 -3.43
CA ALA A 19 -4.42 1.34 -4.50
C ALA A 19 -4.97 0.57 -5.71
N ALA A 20 -5.88 1.18 -6.47
CA ALA A 20 -6.50 0.58 -7.66
C ALA A 20 -5.96 1.12 -8.99
N ASP A 21 -5.05 2.10 -8.94
CA ASP A 21 -4.41 2.69 -10.10
C ASP A 21 -2.89 2.62 -9.95
N ASN A 22 -2.20 2.27 -11.05
CA ASN A 22 -0.75 2.10 -11.07
C ASN A 22 0.00 3.40 -10.71
N SER A 23 -0.48 4.56 -11.19
CA SER A 23 0.16 5.83 -10.87
C SER A 23 0.02 6.15 -9.38
N CYS A 24 -1.14 5.83 -8.79
CA CYS A 24 -1.36 5.94 -7.36
C CYS A 24 -0.41 5.00 -6.58
N LEU A 25 -0.33 3.73 -6.99
CA LEU A 25 0.52 2.72 -6.35
C LEU A 25 2.00 3.14 -6.38
N MET A 26 2.50 3.59 -7.53
CA MET A 26 3.87 4.09 -7.68
C MET A 26 4.12 5.34 -6.82
N HIS A 27 3.16 6.27 -6.78
CA HIS A 27 3.29 7.50 -6.00
C HIS A 27 3.33 7.21 -4.48
N ILE A 28 2.41 6.38 -3.98
CA ILE A 28 2.37 6.02 -2.55
C ILE A 28 3.58 5.16 -2.18
N GLY A 29 3.95 4.18 -3.01
CA GLY A 29 5.09 3.30 -2.78
C GLY A 29 6.40 4.10 -2.72
N GLY A 30 6.63 5.00 -3.68
CA GLY A 30 7.80 5.89 -3.62
C GLY A 30 7.80 6.83 -2.41
N THR A 31 6.63 7.24 -1.92
CA THR A 31 6.50 8.04 -0.70
C THR A 31 6.81 7.23 0.55
N MET A 32 6.28 6.00 0.67
CA MET A 32 6.59 5.05 1.73
C MET A 32 8.09 4.77 1.81
N THR A 33 8.73 4.49 0.68
CA THR A 33 10.19 4.27 0.62
C THR A 33 10.98 5.47 1.15
N ARG A 34 10.59 6.71 0.80
CA ARG A 34 11.24 7.93 1.30
C ARG A 34 11.02 8.15 2.79
N LEU A 35 9.83 7.82 3.29
CA LEU A 35 9.47 7.94 4.70
C LEU A 35 9.96 6.76 5.56
N ARG A 36 10.46 5.69 4.92
CA ARG A 36 10.91 4.45 5.57
C ARG A 36 9.83 3.80 6.44
N THR A 37 8.59 3.83 5.95
CA THR A 37 7.46 3.19 6.64
C THR A 37 7.60 1.67 6.59
N GLY A 38 7.04 0.97 7.59
CA GLY A 38 6.91 -0.50 7.56
C GLY A 38 5.79 -1.01 6.64
N MET A 39 4.92 -0.12 6.14
CA MET A 39 3.77 -0.49 5.31
C MET A 39 4.15 -0.95 3.90
N ARG A 40 3.40 -1.92 3.37
CA ARG A 40 3.50 -2.42 2.00
C ARG A 40 2.42 -1.79 1.10
N PRO A 41 2.77 -1.22 -0.06
CA PRO A 41 1.78 -0.87 -1.08
C PRO A 41 1.33 -2.15 -1.82
N VAL A 42 0.03 -2.30 -2.07
CA VAL A 42 -0.55 -3.45 -2.82
C VAL A 42 -1.56 -2.95 -3.84
N HIS A 43 -1.57 -3.51 -5.05
CA HIS A 43 -2.61 -3.21 -6.03
C HIS A 43 -3.90 -3.98 -5.73
N LEU A 44 -5.07 -3.36 -5.95
CA LEU A 44 -6.37 -4.00 -5.72
C LEU A 44 -6.51 -5.34 -6.47
N ALA A 45 -5.96 -5.42 -7.68
CA ALA A 45 -5.98 -6.66 -8.46
C ALA A 45 -5.21 -7.81 -7.79
N GLU A 46 -4.14 -7.54 -7.04
CA GLU A 46 -3.41 -8.58 -6.29
C GLU A 46 -4.29 -9.16 -5.19
N ILE A 47 -5.03 -8.31 -4.47
CA ILE A 47 -5.99 -8.73 -3.44
C ILE A 47 -7.11 -9.57 -4.07
N LEU A 48 -7.66 -9.12 -5.20
CA LEU A 48 -8.76 -9.83 -5.87
C LEU A 48 -8.31 -11.15 -6.52
N ALA A 49 -7.03 -11.27 -6.89
CA ALA A 49 -6.45 -12.50 -7.41
C ALA A 49 -6.04 -13.50 -6.30
N SER A 50 -5.95 -13.03 -5.05
CA SER A 50 -5.57 -13.84 -3.89
C SER A 50 -6.57 -14.98 -3.65
N THR A 51 -6.06 -16.19 -3.44
CA THR A 51 -6.85 -17.33 -2.96
C THR A 51 -6.36 -17.78 -1.58
N GLN A 52 -6.97 -18.84 -1.03
CA GLN A 52 -6.49 -19.43 0.22
C GLN A 52 -5.16 -20.17 0.03
N GLU A 53 -4.93 -20.77 -1.14
CA GLU A 53 -3.66 -21.44 -1.46
C GLU A 53 -2.55 -20.44 -1.84
N GLU A 54 -2.91 -19.31 -2.43
CA GLU A 54 -1.97 -18.27 -2.90
C GLU A 54 -2.36 -16.87 -2.37
N PRO A 55 -1.96 -16.52 -1.12
CA PRO A 55 -2.29 -15.23 -0.52
C PRO A 55 -1.41 -14.09 -1.08
N ALA A 56 -2.02 -12.91 -1.29
CA ALA A 56 -1.33 -11.72 -1.80
C ALA A 56 -0.37 -11.05 -0.80
N VAL A 57 -0.56 -11.27 0.51
CA VAL A 57 0.20 -10.64 1.60
C VAL A 57 0.62 -11.62 2.67
#